data_AF-A0A2G9SA90-F1
#
_entry.id   AF-A0A2G9SA90-F1
#
_cell.length_a   1.000
_cell.length_b   1.000
_cell.length_c   1.000
_cell.angle_alpha   90.00
_cell.angle_beta   90.00
_cell.angle_gamma   90.00
#
_symmetry.space_group_name_H-M   'P 1'
#
loop_
_entity.id
_entity.type
_entity.pdbx_description
1 polymer ?
#
loop_
_entity_poly.entity_id
_entity_poly.type
_entity_poly.pdbx_seq_one_letter_code
_entity_poly.pdbx_strand_id
1 'polypeptide(L)'
;MKWHLNEKLITLEIENQQLEDELFKLQLQRQKNNRIPKTTNGDFASNFEKGLKFPRFMKEPTTQNIKTLNAELEVLKQELEIQKIKRRLKTSAHRAKPQMNTGIPLELNKPNSPDLAKQYFNFSHSLEPAPYDPIAGFVVFYDYLVGLDPSYRVCRAVVSLCSGGQEMGNPSALPPIYCEAALSKFHDNKRQNIAILATKQAVPRVRPSPNISLIIELQASGGYDPYGQEVSRLIPRGWVKVDIFDFQNRVISGQWKVPIRTLPVKPSLTSGALNGVPQLENAELYFRLVNAKDADIQSTYPIDINNSVFYKYPPMTAAYFHPEEVVLPSPYYGSSQFFPNMHPIYGDNVDSPPSRDRIMTH
;
A
#
# COMPACT_ATOMS: atom_id res chain seq x y z
N MET A 1 -1.34 -40.40 -28.99
CA MET A 1 -1.35 -38.93 -28.74
C MET A 1 -0.24 -38.44 -27.80
N LYS A 2 0.05 -39.07 -26.65
CA LYS A 2 1.10 -38.58 -25.71
C LYS A 2 2.54 -38.58 -26.27
N TRP A 3 2.91 -39.56 -27.09
CA TRP A 3 4.26 -39.69 -27.64
C TRP A 3 4.65 -38.55 -28.60
N HIS A 4 3.69 -38.08 -29.41
CA HIS A 4 3.91 -37.02 -30.39
C HIS A 4 4.05 -35.63 -29.74
N LEU A 5 3.46 -35.43 -28.56
CA LEU A 5 3.63 -34.21 -27.77
C LEU A 5 5.03 -34.13 -27.15
N ASN A 6 5.55 -35.28 -26.71
CA ASN A 6 6.88 -35.38 -26.14
C ASN A 6 7.97 -35.19 -27.21
N GLU A 7 7.74 -35.71 -28.42
CA GLU A 7 8.61 -35.50 -29.56
C GLU A 7 8.67 -34.02 -29.97
N LYS A 8 7.52 -33.34 -30.08
CA LYS A 8 7.48 -31.89 -30.33
C LYS A 8 8.14 -31.07 -29.22
N LEU A 9 8.00 -31.49 -27.97
CA LEU A 9 8.64 -30.83 -26.83
C LEU A 9 10.16 -30.95 -26.89
N ILE A 10 10.68 -32.13 -27.23
CA ILE A 10 12.13 -32.35 -27.39
C ILE A 10 12.68 -31.54 -28.56
N THR A 11 11.95 -31.49 -29.69
CA THR A 11 12.36 -30.69 -30.85
C THR A 11 12.41 -29.20 -30.51
N LEU A 12 11.40 -28.68 -29.80
CA LEU A 12 11.37 -27.29 -29.36
C LEU A 12 12.50 -26.98 -28.36
N GLU A 13 12.83 -27.90 -27.47
CA GLU A 13 13.94 -27.71 -26.53
C GLU A 13 15.29 -27.62 -27.26
N ILE A 14 15.50 -28.47 -28.27
CA ILE A 14 16.72 -28.45 -29.09
C ILE A 14 16.80 -27.15 -29.91
N GLU A 15 15.69 -26.69 -30.48
CA GLU A 15 15.61 -25.43 -31.22
C GLU A 15 15.89 -24.23 -30.31
N ASN A 16 15.33 -24.23 -29.10
CA ASN A 16 15.55 -23.17 -28.13
C ASN A 16 17.02 -23.11 -27.71
N GLN A 17 17.66 -24.26 -27.51
CA GLN A 17 19.09 -24.34 -27.18
C GLN A 17 19.98 -23.83 -28.33
N GLN A 18 19.60 -24.10 -29.59
CA GLN A 18 20.30 -23.57 -30.77
C GLN A 18 20.16 -22.04 -30.88
N LEU A 19 18.97 -21.50 -30.60
CA LEU A 19 18.73 -20.06 -30.62
C LEU A 19 19.48 -19.34 -29.50
N GLU A 20 19.60 -19.95 -28.32
CA GLU A 20 20.43 -19.44 -27.23
C GLU A 20 21.91 -19.37 -27.60
N ASP A 21 22.43 -20.42 -28.24
CA ASP A 21 23.82 -20.47 -28.74
C ASP A 21 24.08 -19.44 -29.85
N GLU A 22 23.10 -19.22 -30.74
CA GLU A 22 23.22 -18.24 -31.81
C GLU A 22 23.14 -16.80 -31.27
N LEU A 23 22.25 -16.52 -30.32
CA LEU A 23 22.19 -15.26 -29.59
C LEU A 23 23.50 -14.98 -28.85
N PHE A 24 24.08 -16.00 -28.23
CA PHE A 24 25.37 -15.87 -27.55
C PHE A 24 26.50 -15.53 -28.52
N LYS A 25 26.55 -16.20 -29.69
CA LYS A 25 27.51 -15.88 -30.76
C LYS A 25 27.33 -14.47 -31.31
N LEU A 26 26.08 -14.04 -31.54
CA LEU A 26 25.77 -12.70 -32.03
C LEU A 26 26.16 -11.61 -31.01
N GLN A 27 25.93 -11.86 -29.72
CA GLN A 27 26.39 -10.97 -28.65
C GLN A 27 27.92 -10.89 -28.60
N LEU A 28 28.62 -12.02 -28.72
CA LEU A 28 30.07 -12.08 -28.74
C LEU A 28 30.65 -11.38 -29.98
N GLN A 29 30.01 -11.52 -31.14
CA GLN A 29 30.41 -10.85 -32.38
C GLN A 29 30.21 -9.33 -32.31
N ARG A 30 29.10 -8.86 -31.71
CA ARG A 30 28.90 -7.43 -31.41
C ARG A 30 29.96 -6.89 -30.47
N GLN A 31 30.34 -7.66 -29.45
CA GLN A 31 31.36 -7.25 -28.49
C GLN A 31 32.74 -7.17 -29.14
N LYS A 32 33.04 -8.04 -30.11
CA LYS A 32 34.29 -8.03 -30.89
C LYS A 32 34.35 -6.86 -31.88
N ASN A 33 33.24 -6.53 -32.54
CA ASN A 33 33.15 -5.38 -33.46
C ASN A 33 33.22 -4.01 -32.73
N ASN A 34 32.89 -3.95 -31.45
CA ASN A 34 33.04 -2.74 -30.63
C ASN A 34 34.47 -2.50 -30.10
N ARG A 35 35.44 -3.38 -30.39
CA ARG A 35 36.84 -3.27 -29.94
C ARG A 35 37.82 -2.96 -31.08
N ILE A 36 37.44 -2.11 -32.01
CA ILE A 36 38.37 -1.53 -33.00
C ILE A 36 38.73 -0.11 -32.53
N PRO A 37 40.01 0.21 -32.25
CA PRO A 37 40.41 1.56 -31.86
C PRO A 37 40.33 2.50 -33.08
N LYS A 38 39.72 3.67 -32.88
CA LYS A 38 39.77 4.79 -33.82
C LYS A 38 41.20 5.35 -33.88
N THR A 39 41.85 5.27 -35.03
CA THR A 39 42.98 6.13 -35.38
C THR A 39 42.56 7.05 -36.53
N THR A 40 42.45 8.34 -36.19
CA THR A 40 42.80 9.54 -36.97
C THR A 40 42.50 9.63 -38.47
N ASN A 41 41.80 10.75 -38.77
CA ASN A 41 41.88 11.62 -39.94
C ASN A 41 40.92 11.37 -41.12
N GLY A 42 40.25 12.46 -41.52
CA GLY A 42 39.82 12.68 -42.90
C GLY A 42 38.31 12.70 -43.10
N ASP A 43 37.75 13.91 -43.05
CA ASP A 43 36.54 14.40 -43.73
C ASP A 43 36.00 13.50 -44.85
N PHE A 44 34.92 12.74 -44.59
CA PHE A 44 33.89 12.40 -45.59
C PHE A 44 32.72 11.65 -44.93
N ALA A 45 31.67 12.35 -44.52
CA ALA A 45 30.28 11.84 -44.40
C ALA A 45 29.37 12.90 -43.75
N SER A 46 29.12 13.99 -44.46
CA SER A 46 27.88 14.73 -44.28
C SER A 46 26.76 13.96 -45.01
N ASN A 47 25.60 13.88 -44.37
CA ASN A 47 24.34 13.29 -44.85
C ASN A 47 24.22 11.76 -44.78
N PHE A 48 23.81 11.23 -43.62
CA PHE A 48 22.68 10.28 -43.52
C PHE A 48 22.31 9.96 -42.06
N GLU A 49 21.99 10.96 -41.22
CA GLU A 49 21.45 10.71 -39.87
C GLU A 49 20.41 11.76 -39.48
N LYS A 50 19.20 11.61 -40.01
CA LYS A 50 17.97 12.16 -39.42
C LYS A 50 16.99 11.01 -39.24
N GLY A 51 16.95 10.45 -38.03
CA GLY A 51 15.92 9.51 -37.62
C GLY A 51 16.36 8.63 -36.45
N LEU A 52 15.64 8.76 -35.34
CA LEU A 52 15.60 7.82 -34.18
C LEU A 52 16.74 7.94 -33.16
N LYS A 53 16.62 8.93 -32.26
CA LYS A 53 17.29 8.92 -30.95
C LYS A 53 16.49 8.06 -29.97
N PHE A 54 16.93 6.83 -29.71
CA PHE A 54 16.54 6.07 -28.52
C PHE A 54 17.55 6.33 -27.39
N PRO A 55 17.12 6.66 -26.15
CA PRO A 55 18.04 6.76 -25.02
C PRO A 55 18.58 5.38 -24.64
N ARG A 56 19.90 5.16 -24.77
CA ARG A 56 20.62 4.01 -24.19
C ARG A 56 20.66 4.16 -22.67
N PHE A 57 19.71 3.54 -21.97
CA PHE A 57 19.85 3.20 -20.56
C PHE A 57 19.84 1.68 -20.41
N MET A 58 20.98 1.06 -20.66
CA MET A 58 21.31 -0.24 -20.09
C MET A 58 22.66 -0.07 -19.43
N LYS A 59 22.68 -0.08 -18.09
CA LYS A 59 23.93 -0.31 -17.35
C LYS A 59 24.42 -1.68 -17.79
N GLU A 60 25.47 -1.73 -18.60
CA GLU A 60 26.19 -2.98 -18.85
C GLU A 60 26.58 -3.57 -17.50
N PRO A 61 26.20 -4.82 -17.17
CA PRO A 61 26.64 -5.45 -15.95
C PRO A 61 28.17 -5.55 -16.01
N THR A 62 28.84 -4.91 -15.05
CA THR A 62 30.29 -4.96 -14.93
C THR A 62 30.72 -6.42 -14.80
N THR A 63 31.89 -6.75 -15.36
CA THR A 63 32.46 -8.11 -15.31
C THR A 63 32.59 -8.65 -13.88
N GLN A 64 32.63 -7.77 -12.89
CA GLN A 64 32.54 -8.12 -11.48
C GLN A 64 31.15 -8.65 -11.11
N ASN A 65 30.05 -7.98 -11.48
CA ASN A 65 28.68 -8.45 -11.20
C ASN A 65 28.38 -9.82 -11.81
N ILE A 66 28.89 -10.07 -13.02
CA ILE A 66 28.74 -11.38 -13.69
C ILE A 66 29.51 -12.47 -12.94
N LYS A 67 30.70 -12.17 -12.41
CA LYS A 67 31.47 -13.10 -11.59
C LYS A 67 30.78 -13.39 -10.26
N THR A 68 30.18 -12.39 -9.61
CA THR A 68 29.44 -12.57 -8.36
C THR A 68 28.19 -13.42 -8.60
N LEU A 69 27.43 -13.14 -9.65
CA LEU A 69 26.24 -13.92 -10.02
C LEU A 69 26.59 -15.36 -10.39
N ASN A 70 27.68 -15.60 -11.10
CA ASN A 70 28.12 -16.96 -11.43
C ASN A 70 28.54 -17.75 -10.19
N ALA A 71 29.22 -17.10 -9.23
CA ALA A 71 29.57 -17.73 -7.96
C ALA A 71 28.33 -18.07 -7.13
N GLU A 72 27.33 -17.18 -7.10
CA GLU A 72 26.06 -17.42 -6.42
C GLU A 72 25.26 -18.56 -7.06
N LEU A 73 25.24 -18.64 -8.39
CA LEU A 73 24.63 -19.74 -9.14
C LEU A 73 25.29 -21.09 -8.82
N GLU A 74 26.61 -21.12 -8.67
CA GLU A 74 27.37 -22.33 -8.37
C GLU A 74 27.12 -22.82 -6.93
N VAL A 75 27.01 -21.90 -5.97
CA VAL A 75 26.61 -22.21 -4.58
C VAL A 75 25.18 -22.75 -4.54
N LEU A 76 24.24 -22.11 -5.26
CA LEU A 76 22.85 -22.57 -5.33
C LEU A 76 22.73 -23.96 -5.97
N LYS A 77 23.56 -24.26 -6.96
CA LYS A 77 23.63 -25.58 -7.59
C LYS A 77 24.12 -26.65 -6.60
N GLN A 78 25.16 -26.35 -5.82
CA GLN A 78 25.63 -27.24 -4.75
C GLN A 78 24.57 -27.46 -3.66
N GLU A 79 23.86 -26.43 -3.24
CA GLU A 79 22.79 -26.55 -2.23
C GLU A 79 21.64 -27.44 -2.74
N LEU A 80 21.24 -27.29 -4.01
CA LEU A 80 20.23 -28.17 -4.63
C LEU A 80 20.68 -29.64 -4.69
N GLU A 81 21.98 -29.88 -4.91
CA GLU A 81 22.56 -31.22 -4.94
C GLU A 81 22.59 -31.85 -3.54
N ILE A 82 22.96 -31.07 -2.52
CA ILE A 82 22.90 -31.47 -1.10
C ILE A 82 21.45 -31.79 -0.70
N GLN A 83 20.47 -30.99 -1.13
CA GLN A 83 19.06 -31.26 -0.87
C GLN A 83 18.57 -32.53 -1.56
N LYS A 84 19.01 -32.82 -2.79
CA LYS A 84 18.71 -34.09 -3.48
C LYS A 84 19.31 -35.29 -2.75
N ILE A 85 20.54 -35.18 -2.25
CA ILE A 85 21.19 -36.25 -1.46
C ILE A 85 20.47 -36.46 -0.13
N LYS A 86 20.10 -35.38 0.59
CA LYS A 86 19.32 -35.45 1.84
C LYS A 86 17.95 -36.11 1.63
N ARG A 87 17.28 -35.85 0.50
CA ARG A 87 16.01 -36.51 0.15
C ARG A 87 16.20 -38.02 -0.10
N ARG A 88 17.28 -38.41 -0.79
CA ARG A 88 17.62 -39.83 -1.03
C ARG A 88 17.96 -40.59 0.25
N LEU A 89 18.66 -39.95 1.19
CA LEU A 89 18.96 -40.53 2.51
C LEU A 89 17.69 -40.70 3.36
N LYS A 90 16.75 -39.74 3.32
CA LYS A 90 15.45 -39.87 4.00
C LYS A 90 14.58 -40.99 3.42
N THR A 91 14.63 -41.24 2.11
CA THR A 91 13.89 -42.35 1.48
C THR A 91 14.53 -43.73 1.71
N SER A 92 15.81 -43.78 2.12
CA SER A 92 16.50 -45.03 2.46
C SER A 92 16.25 -45.51 3.91
N ALA A 93 15.76 -44.64 4.80
CA ALA A 93 15.56 -44.95 6.21
C ALA A 93 14.20 -45.61 6.54
N HIS A 94 13.36 -45.89 5.52
CA HIS A 94 12.03 -46.52 5.70
C HIS A 94 11.92 -47.94 5.13
N ARG A 95 13.04 -48.68 5.09
CA ARG A 95 13.02 -50.12 4.76
C ARG A 95 13.58 -50.98 5.88
N ALA A 96 12.89 -50.99 7.02
CA ALA A 96 12.94 -52.09 7.99
C ALA A 96 11.66 -52.07 8.83
N LYS A 97 10.73 -52.99 8.56
CA LYS A 97 9.64 -53.39 9.49
C LYS A 97 10.12 -54.59 10.31
N PRO A 98 9.53 -54.86 11.49
CA PRO A 98 8.49 -55.90 11.52
C PRO A 98 7.20 -55.50 12.27
N GLN A 99 6.12 -56.14 11.86
CA GLN A 99 4.74 -56.06 12.33
C GLN A 99 4.52 -56.80 13.65
N MET A 100 3.56 -56.33 14.47
CA MET A 100 2.55 -57.19 15.11
C MET A 100 1.19 -56.50 15.16
N ASN A 101 0.15 -57.30 15.00
CA ASN A 101 -1.25 -56.96 14.74
C ASN A 101 -2.06 -56.71 16.01
N THR A 102 -3.08 -55.83 15.92
CA THR A 102 -4.48 -55.92 16.42
C THR A 102 -5.07 -54.49 16.32
N GLY A 103 -6.26 -54.16 15.82
CA GLY A 103 -7.33 -54.81 15.07
C GLY A 103 -8.50 -53.80 14.94
N ILE A 104 -8.97 -53.54 13.71
CA ILE A 104 -10.36 -53.16 13.28
C ILE A 104 -10.98 -51.81 13.78
N PRO A 105 -11.87 -51.09 13.04
CA PRO A 105 -12.11 -50.98 11.60
C PRO A 105 -12.05 -49.53 11.05
N LEU A 106 -11.95 -49.51 9.72
CA LEU A 106 -12.14 -48.44 8.76
C LEU A 106 -13.45 -47.63 8.98
N GLU A 107 -13.33 -46.32 9.19
CA GLU A 107 -14.40 -45.35 8.91
C GLU A 107 -13.82 -44.20 8.08
N LEU A 108 -14.58 -43.86 7.05
CA LEU A 108 -14.19 -43.08 5.88
C LEU A 108 -14.30 -41.59 6.22
N ASN A 109 -13.25 -41.00 6.79
CA ASN A 109 -13.22 -39.55 7.02
C ASN A 109 -12.89 -38.78 5.72
N LYS A 110 -13.98 -38.47 5.02
CA LYS A 110 -14.15 -37.34 4.10
C LYS A 110 -13.55 -36.05 4.72
N PRO A 111 -12.82 -35.20 3.98
CA PRO A 111 -12.32 -33.94 4.53
C PRO A 111 -13.51 -33.00 4.77
N ASN A 112 -13.94 -32.90 6.02
CA ASN A 112 -14.95 -31.95 6.45
C ASN A 112 -14.36 -30.53 6.40
N SER A 113 -14.81 -29.75 5.42
CA SER A 113 -14.61 -28.29 5.33
C SER A 113 -15.72 -27.40 5.97
N PRO A 114 -16.42 -27.75 7.07
CA PRO A 114 -17.34 -26.82 7.75
C PRO A 114 -16.71 -26.09 8.96
N ASP A 115 -15.47 -26.40 9.36
CA ASP A 115 -14.91 -25.91 10.63
C ASP A 115 -14.28 -24.51 10.51
N LEU A 116 -13.60 -24.25 9.39
CA LEU A 116 -12.93 -22.98 9.13
C LEU A 116 -13.94 -21.82 9.03
N ALA A 117 -15.05 -22.02 8.32
CA ALA A 117 -16.11 -21.03 8.16
C ALA A 117 -16.79 -20.70 9.50
N LYS A 118 -16.99 -21.69 10.38
CA LYS A 118 -17.53 -21.47 11.73
C LYS A 118 -16.57 -20.70 12.61
N GLN A 119 -15.28 -21.04 12.54
CA GLN A 119 -14.23 -20.32 13.27
C GLN A 119 -14.14 -18.85 12.83
N TYR A 120 -14.21 -18.57 11.52
CA TYR A 120 -14.26 -17.21 10.97
C TYR A 120 -15.53 -16.45 11.36
N PHE A 121 -16.69 -17.12 11.36
CA PHE A 121 -17.95 -16.52 11.80
C PHE A 121 -17.90 -16.12 13.28
N ASN A 122 -17.29 -16.96 14.13
CA ASN A 122 -17.18 -16.72 15.58
C ASN A 122 -16.34 -15.47 15.90
N PHE A 123 -15.26 -15.18 15.16
CA PHE A 123 -14.44 -13.98 15.38
C PHE A 123 -15.10 -12.67 14.94
N SER A 124 -16.09 -12.74 14.03
CA SER A 124 -16.89 -11.58 13.66
C SER A 124 -17.98 -11.28 14.70
N HIS A 125 -18.57 -12.33 15.30
CA HIS A 125 -19.56 -12.20 16.37
C HIS A 125 -18.93 -11.87 17.73
N SER A 126 -17.62 -12.06 17.91
CA SER A 126 -16.93 -11.70 19.16
C SER A 126 -16.67 -10.19 19.33
N LEU A 127 -16.88 -9.39 18.29
CA LEU A 127 -16.68 -7.92 18.33
C LEU A 127 -17.99 -7.21 18.69
N GLU A 128 -18.70 -7.69 19.70
CA GLU A 128 -19.94 -7.06 20.16
C GLU A 128 -19.68 -5.63 20.68
N PRO A 129 -20.69 -4.73 20.59
CA PRO A 129 -20.56 -3.38 21.12
C PRO A 129 -20.21 -3.40 22.61
N ALA A 130 -18.97 -3.06 22.93
CA ALA A 130 -18.46 -3.03 24.28
C ALA A 130 -18.09 -1.60 24.72
N PRO A 131 -18.09 -1.32 26.04
CA PRO A 131 -17.58 -0.06 26.56
C PRO A 131 -16.16 0.20 26.08
N TYR A 132 -15.91 1.42 25.62
CA TYR A 132 -14.59 1.85 25.19
C TYR A 132 -13.76 2.32 26.39
N ASP A 133 -12.51 1.85 26.49
CA ASP A 133 -11.53 2.33 27.47
C ASP A 133 -10.62 3.38 26.81
N PRO A 134 -10.72 4.67 27.17
CA PRO A 134 -9.89 5.72 26.60
C PRO A 134 -8.40 5.56 26.89
N ILE A 135 -8.00 4.87 27.97
CA ILE A 135 -6.59 4.68 28.33
C ILE A 135 -5.98 3.62 27.43
N ALA A 136 -6.64 2.46 27.31
CA ALA A 136 -6.19 1.37 26.44
C ALA A 136 -6.32 1.71 24.95
N GLY A 137 -7.38 2.43 24.57
CA GLY A 137 -7.62 2.89 23.21
C GLY A 137 -8.12 1.80 22.26
N PHE A 138 -7.65 1.85 21.01
CA PHE A 138 -8.04 0.89 19.97
C PHE A 138 -6.83 0.39 19.19
N VAL A 139 -7.03 -0.66 18.41
CA VAL A 139 -6.00 -1.24 17.54
C VAL A 139 -6.55 -1.35 16.12
N VAL A 140 -5.74 -0.93 15.16
CA VAL A 140 -6.01 -1.08 13.73
C VAL A 140 -5.11 -2.18 13.18
N PHE A 141 -5.72 -3.20 12.58
CA PHE A 141 -5.02 -4.22 11.82
C PHE A 141 -5.18 -3.89 10.33
N TYR A 142 -4.07 -3.58 9.68
CA TYR A 142 -3.99 -3.38 8.26
C TYR A 142 -3.72 -4.74 7.63
N ASP A 143 -4.74 -5.34 7.01
CA ASP A 143 -4.65 -6.72 6.55
C ASP A 143 -4.08 -6.75 5.12
N TYR A 144 -4.75 -6.14 4.14
CA TYR A 144 -4.30 -6.13 2.75
C TYR A 144 -4.95 -5.03 1.88
N LEU A 145 -4.35 -4.79 0.73
CA LEU A 145 -4.81 -3.93 -0.35
C LEU A 145 -5.13 -4.78 -1.58
N VAL A 146 -6.19 -4.45 -2.30
CA VAL A 146 -6.54 -5.06 -3.58
C VAL A 146 -6.80 -3.99 -4.64
N GLY A 147 -6.79 -4.38 -5.91
CA GLY A 147 -7.16 -3.50 -7.02
C GLY A 147 -6.15 -2.38 -7.31
N LEU A 148 -4.88 -2.59 -6.91
CA LEU A 148 -3.79 -1.66 -7.18
C LEU A 148 -3.38 -1.70 -8.66
N ASP A 149 -2.85 -0.58 -9.14
CA ASP A 149 -2.28 -0.47 -10.49
C ASP A 149 -1.21 -1.57 -10.71
N PRO A 150 -1.26 -2.32 -11.82
CA PRO A 150 -0.28 -3.36 -12.15
C PRO A 150 1.18 -2.89 -12.20
N SER A 151 1.38 -1.61 -12.47
CA SER A 151 2.69 -0.98 -12.51
C SER A 151 3.26 -0.69 -11.13
N TYR A 152 2.44 -0.70 -10.07
CA TYR A 152 2.93 -0.47 -8.72
C TYR A 152 3.77 -1.64 -8.25
N ARG A 153 4.97 -1.34 -7.74
CA ARG A 153 5.96 -2.34 -7.33
C ARG A 153 6.09 -2.47 -5.82
N VAL A 154 6.10 -1.33 -5.13
CA VAL A 154 6.18 -1.24 -3.67
C VAL A 154 5.14 -0.24 -3.21
N CYS A 155 4.41 -0.56 -2.16
CA CYS A 155 3.51 0.38 -1.49
C CYS A 155 3.71 0.40 0.01
N ARG A 156 3.25 1.48 0.64
CA ARG A 156 3.07 1.60 2.09
C ARG A 156 1.86 2.47 2.41
N ALA A 157 1.32 2.32 3.60
CA ALA A 157 0.33 3.24 4.14
C ALA A 157 1.00 4.26 5.07
N VAL A 158 0.56 5.51 5.01
CA VAL A 158 0.90 6.56 5.98
C VAL A 158 -0.38 6.96 6.69
N VAL A 159 -0.37 6.86 8.01
CA VAL A 159 -1.57 6.90 8.84
C VAL A 159 -1.50 8.13 9.74
N SER A 160 -2.53 8.97 9.73
CA SER A 160 -2.69 10.05 10.70
C SER A 160 -4.08 10.02 11.34
N LEU A 161 -4.16 10.46 12.59
CA LEU A 161 -5.44 10.68 13.27
C LEU A 161 -5.81 12.14 13.08
N CYS A 162 -7.07 12.41 12.83
CA CYS A 162 -7.59 13.76 12.72
C CYS A 162 -8.83 13.93 13.61
N SER A 163 -8.95 15.09 14.25
CA SER A 163 -10.16 15.52 14.95
C SER A 163 -10.71 16.76 14.26
N GLY A 164 -11.92 16.70 13.71
CA GLY A 164 -12.55 17.85 13.05
C GLY A 164 -11.75 18.40 11.87
N GLY A 165 -10.93 17.57 11.21
CA GLY A 165 -10.06 17.96 10.10
C GLY A 165 -8.65 18.41 10.49
N GLN A 166 -8.33 18.47 11.79
CA GLN A 166 -6.98 18.79 12.29
C GLN A 166 -6.24 17.53 12.73
N GLU A 167 -4.98 17.37 12.32
CA GLU A 167 -4.15 16.21 12.71
C GLU A 167 -3.85 16.18 14.22
N MET A 168 -3.96 14.99 14.82
CA MET A 168 -3.76 14.70 16.25
C MET A 168 -2.37 14.11 16.53
N GLY A 169 -1.32 14.79 16.05
CA GLY A 169 0.07 14.35 16.18
C GLY A 169 0.69 13.98 14.83
N ASN A 170 1.89 13.41 14.88
CA ASN A 170 2.64 13.10 13.67
C ASN A 170 2.08 11.87 12.94
N PRO A 171 1.99 11.90 11.60
CA PRO A 171 1.66 10.71 10.81
C PRO A 171 2.66 9.57 11.05
N SER A 172 2.17 8.33 11.08
CA SER A 172 2.96 7.11 11.21
C SER A 172 3.00 6.37 9.87
N ALA A 173 4.20 6.09 9.37
CA ALA A 173 4.37 5.28 8.16
C ALA A 173 4.46 3.80 8.51
N LEU A 174 3.61 2.98 7.91
CA LEU A 174 3.72 1.53 7.99
C LEU A 174 4.91 1.02 7.14
N PRO A 175 5.42 -0.19 7.40
CA PRO A 175 6.50 -0.77 6.60
C PRO A 175 6.16 -0.82 5.11
N PRO A 176 7.13 -0.58 4.21
CA PRO A 176 6.95 -0.75 2.78
C PRO A 176 6.92 -2.23 2.39
N ILE A 177 6.10 -2.56 1.39
CA ILE A 177 5.78 -3.94 1.03
C ILE A 177 5.67 -4.04 -0.48
N TYR A 178 6.05 -5.19 -1.02
CA TYR A 178 5.97 -5.44 -2.45
C TYR A 178 4.54 -5.74 -2.88
N CYS A 179 4.16 -5.16 -4.02
CA CYS A 179 2.90 -5.45 -4.68
C CYS A 179 3.05 -6.77 -5.46
N GLU A 180 2.09 -7.66 -5.29
CA GLU A 180 2.03 -8.95 -5.99
C GLU A 180 0.96 -8.90 -7.08
N ALA A 181 1.21 -9.55 -8.21
CA ALA A 181 0.23 -9.62 -9.29
C ALA A 181 -0.87 -10.63 -8.93
N ALA A 182 -2.12 -10.16 -8.90
CA ALA A 182 -3.28 -11.03 -8.78
C ALA A 182 -4.04 -11.08 -10.11
N LEU A 183 -4.64 -12.24 -10.39
CA LEU A 183 -5.69 -12.31 -11.40
C LEU A 183 -6.93 -11.63 -10.81
N SER A 184 -7.47 -10.61 -11.48
CA SER A 184 -8.69 -9.97 -11.04
C SER A 184 -9.82 -11.02 -11.06
N LYS A 185 -10.57 -11.12 -9.95
CA LYS A 185 -11.83 -11.87 -9.91
C LYS A 185 -13.00 -11.05 -10.47
N PHE A 186 -12.74 -9.79 -10.82
CA PHE A 186 -13.72 -8.83 -11.29
C PHE A 186 -13.84 -8.87 -12.82
N HIS A 187 -15.04 -8.61 -13.33
CA HIS A 187 -15.46 -8.78 -14.73
C HIS A 187 -14.62 -8.02 -15.78
N ASP A 188 -13.74 -7.11 -15.36
CA ASP A 188 -12.83 -6.39 -16.21
C ASP A 188 -11.48 -7.14 -16.17
N ASN A 189 -11.12 -7.83 -17.26
CA ASN A 189 -9.92 -8.67 -17.43
C ASN A 189 -8.57 -7.90 -17.30
N LYS A 190 -8.57 -6.77 -16.60
CA LYS A 190 -7.39 -5.99 -16.29
C LYS A 190 -6.65 -6.71 -15.15
N ARG A 191 -5.39 -7.02 -15.40
CA ARG A 191 -4.43 -7.41 -14.35
C ARG A 191 -4.49 -6.34 -13.25
N GLN A 192 -4.43 -6.75 -11.99
CA GLN A 192 -4.38 -5.84 -10.85
C GLN A 192 -3.42 -6.38 -9.81
N ASN A 193 -2.76 -5.51 -9.08
CA ASN A 193 -1.89 -5.92 -8.01
C ASN A 193 -2.64 -5.91 -6.67
N ILE A 194 -2.12 -6.71 -5.75
CA ILE A 194 -2.52 -6.80 -4.36
C ILE A 194 -1.28 -6.51 -3.49
N ALA A 195 -1.48 -6.15 -2.23
CA ALA A 195 -0.39 -6.07 -1.27
C ALA A 195 -0.87 -6.52 0.10
N ILE A 196 -0.14 -7.46 0.73
CA ILE A 196 -0.48 -7.95 2.07
C ILE A 196 0.25 -7.08 3.10
N LEU A 197 -0.50 -6.27 3.83
CA LEU A 197 0.06 -5.33 4.81
C LEU A 197 0.46 -6.04 6.11
N ALA A 198 -0.40 -6.94 6.60
CA ALA A 198 -0.22 -7.77 7.79
C ALA A 198 0.43 -7.05 8.99
N THR A 199 0.05 -5.79 9.21
CA THR A 199 0.63 -4.92 10.23
C THR A 199 -0.46 -4.45 11.17
N LYS A 200 -0.18 -4.34 12.47
CA LYS A 200 -1.11 -3.76 13.45
C LYS A 200 -0.51 -2.53 14.11
N GLN A 201 -1.36 -1.56 14.42
CA GLN A 201 -1.00 -0.32 15.10
C GLN A 201 -1.93 -0.11 16.29
N ALA A 202 -1.36 -0.10 17.48
CA ALA A 202 -2.06 0.28 18.69
C ALA A 202 -2.11 1.81 18.84
N VAL A 203 -3.27 2.32 19.21
CA VAL A 203 -3.52 3.76 19.38
C VAL A 203 -4.10 3.98 20.78
N PRO A 204 -3.24 4.11 21.81
CA PRO A 204 -3.67 4.28 23.18
C PRO A 204 -4.06 5.73 23.48
N ARG A 205 -4.72 5.96 24.61
CA ARG A 205 -4.98 7.30 25.18
C ARG A 205 -5.82 8.25 24.30
N VAL A 206 -6.70 7.71 23.46
CA VAL A 206 -7.60 8.51 22.63
C VAL A 206 -8.94 8.66 23.33
N ARG A 207 -9.36 9.90 23.60
CA ARG A 207 -10.72 10.19 24.09
C ARG A 207 -11.73 9.91 22.99
N PRO A 208 -12.84 9.22 23.27
CA PRO A 208 -13.80 8.89 22.23
C PRO A 208 -14.55 10.13 21.77
N SER A 209 -14.69 10.29 20.45
CA SER A 209 -15.43 11.40 19.84
C SER A 209 -15.77 11.05 18.38
N PRO A 210 -17.00 11.32 17.91
CA PRO A 210 -17.40 11.05 16.52
C PRO A 210 -16.66 11.92 15.50
N ASN A 211 -16.00 12.99 15.95
CA ASN A 211 -15.21 13.87 15.09
C ASN A 211 -13.79 13.33 14.83
N ILE A 212 -13.42 12.23 15.48
CA ILE A 212 -12.12 11.58 15.29
C ILE A 212 -12.21 10.58 14.15
N SER A 213 -11.35 10.79 13.16
CA SER A 213 -11.22 9.92 12.01
C SER A 213 -9.76 9.57 11.78
N LEU A 214 -9.54 8.40 11.19
CA LEU A 214 -8.27 7.92 10.71
C LEU A 214 -8.12 8.27 9.24
N ILE A 215 -7.05 8.98 8.89
CA ILE A 215 -6.64 9.24 7.52
C ILE A 215 -5.54 8.25 7.18
N ILE A 216 -5.69 7.58 6.04
CA ILE A 216 -4.68 6.62 5.56
C ILE A 216 -4.35 7.01 4.12
N GLU A 217 -3.14 7.45 3.90
CA GLU A 217 -2.58 7.74 2.59
C GLU A 217 -1.86 6.51 2.04
N LEU A 218 -2.21 6.09 0.82
CA LEU A 218 -1.48 5.09 0.07
C LEU A 218 -0.32 5.77 -0.66
N GLN A 219 0.90 5.33 -0.36
CA GLN A 219 2.08 5.68 -1.13
C GLN A 219 2.58 4.48 -1.92
N ALA A 220 2.92 4.67 -3.20
CA ALA A 220 3.46 3.60 -4.03
C ALA A 220 4.52 4.09 -5.02
N SER A 221 5.44 3.20 -5.35
CA SER A 221 6.41 3.32 -6.45
C SER A 221 5.96 2.49 -7.65
N GLY A 222 6.55 2.74 -8.80
CA GLY A 222 6.07 2.30 -10.10
C GLY A 222 5.05 3.29 -10.68
N GLY A 223 4.41 2.92 -11.78
CA GLY A 223 3.55 3.82 -12.55
C GLY A 223 4.31 4.98 -13.19
N TYR A 224 3.58 5.80 -13.93
CA TYR A 224 4.16 6.91 -14.67
C TYR A 224 3.74 8.25 -14.06
N ASP A 225 4.66 9.20 -14.07
CA ASP A 225 4.35 10.59 -13.78
C ASP A 225 3.68 11.27 -15.00
N PRO A 226 3.21 12.53 -14.89
CA PRO A 226 2.62 13.25 -16.02
C PRO A 226 3.54 13.43 -17.23
N TYR A 227 4.85 13.22 -17.06
CA TYR A 227 5.85 13.31 -18.13
C TYR A 227 6.19 11.93 -18.73
N GLY A 228 5.49 10.88 -18.31
CA GLY A 228 5.69 9.51 -18.79
C GLY A 228 6.95 8.84 -18.21
N GLN A 229 7.56 9.40 -17.16
CA GLN A 229 8.70 8.77 -16.49
C GLN A 229 8.21 7.81 -15.41
N GLU A 230 8.86 6.66 -15.32
CA GLU A 230 8.56 5.70 -14.27
C GLU A 230 8.97 6.25 -12.89
N VAL A 231 8.05 6.22 -11.94
CA VAL A 231 8.30 6.73 -10.60
C VAL A 231 9.00 5.67 -9.75
N SER A 232 10.29 5.83 -9.47
CA SER A 232 11.05 4.86 -8.67
C SER A 232 10.83 4.99 -7.15
N ARG A 233 10.47 6.18 -6.67
CA ARG A 233 10.26 6.47 -5.24
C ARG A 233 8.80 6.25 -4.82
N LEU A 234 8.57 6.03 -3.52
CA LEU A 234 7.23 6.03 -2.95
C LEU A 234 6.66 7.45 -3.00
N ILE A 235 5.59 7.65 -3.75
CA ILE A 235 4.84 8.91 -3.78
C ILE A 235 3.37 8.67 -3.37
N PRO A 236 2.68 9.70 -2.86
CA PRO A 236 1.24 9.62 -2.63
C PRO A 236 0.50 9.24 -3.92
N ARG A 237 -0.43 8.30 -3.83
CA ARG A 237 -1.28 7.85 -4.94
C ARG A 237 -2.77 8.02 -4.65
N GLY A 238 -3.16 7.81 -3.41
CA GLY A 238 -4.54 7.96 -2.98
C GLY A 238 -4.66 7.94 -1.48
N TRP A 239 -5.88 8.03 -0.98
CA TRP A 239 -6.13 8.12 0.46
C TRP A 239 -7.54 7.68 0.84
N VAL A 240 -7.75 7.41 2.12
CA VAL A 240 -9.06 7.14 2.71
C VAL A 240 -9.23 7.88 4.02
N LYS A 241 -10.49 8.08 4.41
CA LYS A 241 -10.89 8.53 5.73
C LYS A 241 -11.88 7.53 6.32
N VAL A 242 -11.65 7.18 7.59
CA VAL A 242 -12.48 6.23 8.34
C VAL A 242 -12.82 6.85 9.68
N ASP A 243 -14.11 6.99 10.00
CA ASP A 243 -14.52 7.40 11.34
C ASP A 243 -14.28 6.27 12.34
N ILE A 244 -13.74 6.59 13.51
CA ILE A 244 -13.34 5.56 14.49
C ILE A 244 -14.44 5.28 15.50
N PHE A 245 -15.21 6.31 15.84
CA PHE A 245 -16.27 6.24 16.84
C PHE A 245 -17.63 6.48 16.21
N ASP A 246 -18.63 5.75 16.69
CA ASP A 246 -20.03 6.05 16.39
C ASP A 246 -20.55 7.24 17.21
N PHE A 247 -21.81 7.61 16.97
CA PHE A 247 -22.51 8.67 17.69
C PHE A 247 -22.77 8.35 19.19
N GLN A 248 -22.59 7.10 19.62
CA GLN A 248 -22.56 6.70 21.03
C GLN A 248 -21.16 6.76 21.64
N ASN A 249 -20.14 7.28 20.95
CA ASN A 249 -18.75 7.27 21.39
C ASN A 249 -18.17 5.86 21.58
N ARG A 250 -18.68 4.87 20.85
CA ARG A 250 -18.15 3.50 20.83
C ARG A 250 -17.28 3.33 19.60
N VAL A 251 -16.19 2.57 19.72
CA VAL A 251 -15.38 2.20 18.55
C VAL A 251 -16.24 1.35 17.62
N ILE A 252 -16.27 1.69 16.33
CA ILE A 252 -16.91 0.87 15.30
C ILE A 252 -16.07 -0.38 15.03
N SER A 253 -16.05 -1.30 15.99
CA SER A 253 -15.24 -2.51 15.91
C SER A 253 -15.77 -3.45 14.82
N GLY A 254 -14.90 -4.01 14.00
CA GLY A 254 -15.30 -4.88 12.90
C GLY A 254 -14.22 -5.12 11.85
N GLN A 255 -14.61 -5.87 10.81
CA GLN A 255 -13.81 -6.11 9.60
C GLN A 255 -14.34 -5.19 8.51
N TRP A 256 -13.50 -4.27 8.07
CA TRP A 256 -13.90 -3.14 7.24
C TRP A 256 -13.13 -3.10 5.93
N LYS A 257 -13.82 -2.75 4.85
CA LYS A 257 -13.20 -2.42 3.58
C LYS A 257 -13.60 -1.02 3.14
N VAL A 258 -12.67 -0.29 2.55
CA VAL A 258 -12.90 1.08 2.08
C VAL A 258 -12.21 1.33 0.73
N PRO A 259 -12.87 2.03 -0.20
CA PRO A 259 -12.27 2.39 -1.49
C PRO A 259 -11.24 3.51 -1.32
N ILE A 260 -10.07 3.34 -1.93
CA ILE A 260 -9.03 4.35 -1.95
C ILE A 260 -9.42 5.46 -2.91
N ARG A 261 -9.39 6.71 -2.46
CA ARG A 261 -9.79 7.88 -3.23
C ARG A 261 -8.59 8.58 -3.85
N THR A 262 -8.81 9.25 -4.98
CA THR A 262 -7.78 10.04 -5.65
C THR A 262 -7.38 11.26 -4.81
N LEU A 263 -6.13 11.71 -4.99
CA LEU A 263 -5.60 12.93 -4.40
C LEU A 263 -6.31 14.20 -4.88
N PRO A 264 -6.19 15.34 -4.18
CA PRO A 264 -5.44 15.55 -2.93
C PRO A 264 -6.17 15.08 -1.67
N VAL A 265 -5.41 14.81 -0.61
CA VAL A 265 -5.94 14.49 0.72
C VAL A 265 -6.69 15.71 1.28
N LYS A 266 -7.92 15.50 1.78
CA LYS A 266 -8.75 16.56 2.37
C LYS A 266 -9.38 16.09 3.69
N PRO A 267 -8.67 16.19 4.83
CA PRO A 267 -9.14 15.63 6.11
C PRO A 267 -10.44 16.25 6.63
N SER A 268 -10.74 17.49 6.24
CA SER A 268 -11.96 18.22 6.59
C SER A 268 -13.23 17.67 5.92
N LEU A 269 -13.11 16.85 4.86
CA LEU A 269 -14.27 16.22 4.23
C LEU A 269 -14.96 15.25 5.19
N THR A 270 -16.29 15.23 5.21
CA THR A 270 -17.04 14.19 5.93
C THR A 270 -16.92 12.85 5.21
N SER A 271 -17.08 11.74 5.92
CA SER A 271 -17.06 10.39 5.35
C SER A 271 -18.11 10.19 4.25
N GLY A 272 -19.27 10.86 4.37
CA GLY A 272 -20.28 10.91 3.32
C GLY A 272 -19.81 11.66 2.07
N ALA A 273 -19.23 12.87 2.25
CA ALA A 273 -18.73 13.69 1.15
C ALA A 273 -17.54 13.05 0.43
N LEU A 274 -16.74 12.23 1.12
CA LEU A 274 -15.65 11.46 0.55
C LEU A 274 -16.11 10.56 -0.61
N ASN A 275 -17.37 10.10 -0.59
CA ASN A 275 -17.91 9.24 -1.66
C ASN A 275 -18.03 9.97 -3.00
N GLY A 276 -18.07 11.30 -3.00
CA GLY A 276 -18.00 12.10 -4.23
C GLY A 276 -16.59 12.20 -4.82
N VAL A 277 -15.55 11.81 -4.09
CA VAL A 277 -14.18 11.75 -4.62
C VAL A 277 -14.03 10.48 -5.46
N PRO A 278 -13.48 10.55 -6.68
CA PRO A 278 -13.24 9.36 -7.50
C PRO A 278 -12.42 8.30 -6.76
N GLN A 279 -12.75 7.03 -6.99
CA GLN A 279 -11.91 5.93 -6.54
C GLN A 279 -10.64 5.86 -7.40
N LEU A 280 -9.50 5.62 -6.76
CA LEU A 280 -8.24 5.33 -7.42
C LEU A 280 -8.35 3.93 -8.03
N GLU A 281 -8.63 3.87 -9.33
CA GLU A 281 -8.88 2.62 -10.04
C GLU A 281 -9.97 1.77 -9.32
N ASN A 282 -9.66 0.52 -8.98
CA ASN A 282 -10.50 -0.32 -8.14
C ASN A 282 -9.82 -0.59 -6.78
N ALA A 283 -8.92 0.30 -6.35
CA ALA A 283 -8.12 0.07 -5.17
C ALA A 283 -8.97 0.13 -3.90
N GLU A 284 -8.84 -0.88 -3.04
CA GLU A 284 -9.55 -0.99 -1.76
C GLU A 284 -8.59 -1.42 -0.66
N LEU A 285 -8.77 -0.85 0.53
CA LEU A 285 -8.08 -1.24 1.76
C LEU A 285 -8.99 -2.12 2.60
N TYR A 286 -8.46 -3.26 3.04
CA TYR A 286 -9.09 -4.20 3.96
C TYR A 286 -8.36 -4.13 5.30
N PHE A 287 -9.11 -3.83 6.37
CA PHE A 287 -8.56 -3.62 7.70
C PHE A 287 -9.54 -4.09 8.77
N ARG A 288 -9.05 -4.29 9.99
CA ARG A 288 -9.88 -4.51 11.16
C ARG A 288 -9.63 -3.42 12.17
N LEU A 289 -10.72 -2.88 12.70
CA LEU A 289 -10.67 -1.92 13.78
C LEU A 289 -11.28 -2.59 15.00
N VAL A 290 -10.58 -2.57 16.13
CA VAL A 290 -11.03 -3.27 17.33
C VAL A 290 -10.71 -2.47 18.57
N ASN A 291 -11.50 -2.67 19.62
CA ASN A 291 -11.15 -2.21 20.95
C ASN A 291 -9.83 -2.87 21.39
N ALA A 292 -8.97 -2.13 22.11
CA ALA A 292 -7.67 -2.63 22.54
C ALA A 292 -7.76 -3.93 23.35
N LYS A 293 -8.84 -4.15 24.12
CA LYS A 293 -9.05 -5.40 24.87
C LYS A 293 -9.15 -6.64 23.98
N ASP A 294 -9.61 -6.50 22.73
CA ASP A 294 -9.85 -7.60 21.80
C ASP A 294 -8.64 -7.84 20.88
N ALA A 295 -7.59 -7.01 21.01
CA ALA A 295 -6.44 -7.02 20.12
C ALA A 295 -5.67 -8.34 20.14
N ASP A 296 -5.54 -8.99 21.29
CA ASP A 296 -4.80 -10.25 21.41
C ASP A 296 -5.53 -11.39 20.69
N ILE A 297 -6.84 -11.49 20.88
CA ILE A 297 -7.68 -12.47 20.18
C ILE A 297 -7.59 -12.23 18.68
N GLN A 298 -7.72 -10.98 18.24
CA GLN A 298 -7.71 -10.61 16.83
C GLN A 298 -6.33 -10.74 16.18
N SER A 299 -5.24 -10.73 16.96
CA SER A 299 -3.90 -10.99 16.44
C SER A 299 -3.70 -12.42 15.96
N THR A 300 -4.50 -13.37 16.46
CA THR A 300 -4.45 -14.78 16.04
C THR A 300 -5.26 -15.08 14.78
N TYR A 301 -6.08 -14.13 14.34
CA TYR A 301 -6.93 -14.29 13.16
C TYR A 301 -6.08 -14.30 11.88
N PRO A 302 -6.17 -15.34 11.04
CA PRO A 302 -5.34 -15.44 9.85
C PRO A 302 -5.84 -14.48 8.76
N ILE A 303 -4.87 -13.84 8.10
CA ILE A 303 -5.12 -12.93 6.98
C ILE A 303 -5.23 -13.75 5.70
N ASP A 304 -6.40 -13.78 5.08
CA ASP A 304 -6.65 -14.43 3.80
C ASP A 304 -7.57 -13.56 2.92
N ILE A 305 -7.16 -13.30 1.69
CA ILE A 305 -7.88 -12.49 0.71
C ILE A 305 -9.18 -13.18 0.28
N ASN A 306 -9.25 -14.52 0.36
CA ASN A 306 -10.47 -15.26 0.04
C ASN A 306 -11.61 -15.00 1.05
N ASN A 307 -11.27 -14.45 2.22
CA ASN A 307 -12.21 -14.08 3.26
C ASN A 307 -12.78 -12.67 3.10
N SER A 308 -12.60 -12.04 1.92
CA SER A 308 -13.09 -10.69 1.63
C SER A 308 -14.60 -10.51 1.84
N VAL A 309 -15.39 -11.59 1.79
CA VAL A 309 -16.84 -11.60 2.07
C VAL A 309 -17.19 -11.15 3.49
N PHE A 310 -16.29 -11.31 4.46
CA PHE A 310 -16.51 -10.93 5.84
C PHE A 310 -16.25 -9.44 6.11
N TYR A 311 -15.58 -8.75 5.18
CA TYR A 311 -15.29 -7.32 5.27
C TYR A 311 -16.44 -6.50 4.69
N LYS A 312 -16.94 -5.55 5.48
CA LYS A 312 -18.08 -4.70 5.12
C LYS A 312 -17.63 -3.25 4.95
N TYR A 313 -18.43 -2.43 4.28
CA TYR A 313 -18.17 -0.99 4.32
C TYR A 313 -18.56 -0.43 5.70
N PRO A 314 -17.76 0.48 6.30
CA PRO A 314 -18.09 1.12 7.57
C PRO A 314 -19.47 1.80 7.53
N PRO A 315 -20.20 1.84 8.66
CA PRO A 315 -21.43 2.60 8.74
C PRO A 315 -21.15 4.08 8.48
N MET A 316 -22.01 4.75 7.71
CA MET A 316 -21.92 6.19 7.54
C MET A 316 -22.44 6.87 8.79
N THR A 317 -21.57 7.55 9.53
CA THR A 317 -21.99 8.45 10.59
C THR A 317 -22.75 9.59 9.93
N ALA A 318 -24.08 9.66 10.14
CA ALA A 318 -24.88 10.75 9.60
C ALA A 318 -24.29 12.07 10.11
N ALA A 319 -23.89 12.94 9.18
CA ALA A 319 -23.41 14.26 9.52
C ALA A 319 -24.55 15.00 10.24
N TYR A 320 -24.38 15.24 11.55
CA TYR A 320 -25.14 16.30 12.18
C TYR A 320 -24.64 17.60 11.56
N PHE A 321 -25.47 18.19 10.70
CA PHE A 321 -25.47 19.63 10.56
C PHE A 321 -25.76 20.17 11.96
N HIS A 322 -24.76 20.77 12.61
CA HIS A 322 -25.09 21.82 13.55
C HIS A 322 -25.92 22.82 12.74
N PRO A 323 -27.17 23.13 13.12
CA PRO A 323 -27.77 24.34 12.64
C PRO A 323 -26.82 25.44 13.12
N GLU A 324 -26.09 26.06 12.19
CA GLU A 324 -25.69 27.44 12.40
C GLU A 324 -26.93 28.16 12.90
N GLU A 325 -26.79 28.80 14.04
CA GLU A 325 -27.81 29.64 14.65
C GLU A 325 -28.22 30.66 13.59
N VAL A 326 -29.33 30.38 12.90
CA VAL A 326 -29.95 31.31 11.96
C VAL A 326 -30.46 32.45 12.81
N VAL A 327 -29.59 33.43 13.05
CA VAL A 327 -30.00 34.76 13.50
C VAL A 327 -30.82 35.33 12.34
N LEU A 328 -32.13 35.11 12.40
CA LEU A 328 -33.09 35.76 11.53
C LEU A 328 -32.89 37.28 11.66
N PRO A 329 -32.72 38.02 10.55
CA PRO A 329 -32.77 39.47 10.60
C PRO A 329 -34.22 39.87 10.83
N SER A 330 -34.53 40.35 12.04
CA SER A 330 -35.82 40.98 12.33
C SER A 330 -35.93 42.27 11.50
N PRO A 331 -36.96 42.43 10.66
CA PRO A 331 -37.27 43.71 10.05
C PRO A 331 -38.01 44.55 11.09
N TYR A 332 -37.82 45.87 11.07
CA TYR A 332 -38.75 46.95 11.44
C TYR A 332 -38.02 48.15 12.06
N TYR A 333 -38.23 49.27 11.36
CA TYR A 333 -37.95 50.68 11.63
C TYR A 333 -36.53 51.21 11.42
N GLY A 334 -36.47 52.13 10.45
CA GLY A 334 -35.33 52.97 10.17
C GLY A 334 -35.59 54.44 10.44
N SER A 335 -34.57 55.18 9.99
CA SER A 335 -34.56 56.57 9.55
C SER A 335 -34.34 57.68 10.58
N SER A 336 -33.39 58.54 10.17
CA SER A 336 -33.04 59.90 10.62
C SER A 336 -31.87 59.97 11.61
N GLN A 337 -30.80 60.76 11.41
CA GLN A 337 -30.64 61.92 10.54
C GLN A 337 -29.20 62.50 10.64
N PHE A 338 -28.75 63.19 9.58
CA PHE A 338 -27.79 64.31 9.51
C PHE A 338 -26.26 64.11 9.71
N PHE A 339 -25.51 64.39 8.63
CA PHE A 339 -24.13 64.93 8.57
C PHE A 339 -24.15 66.46 8.79
N PRO A 340 -23.08 67.17 9.25
CA PRO A 340 -21.84 67.38 8.47
C PRO A 340 -20.51 67.61 9.24
N ASN A 341 -19.41 67.62 8.45
CA ASN A 341 -18.03 68.07 8.70
C ASN A 341 -17.83 69.15 9.79
N MET A 342 -16.70 69.06 10.53
CA MET A 342 -15.63 70.08 10.65
C MET A 342 -14.48 69.56 11.56
N HIS A 343 -13.24 69.58 11.05
CA HIS A 343 -11.98 69.60 11.82
C HIS A 343 -11.57 71.08 12.08
N PRO A 344 -10.45 71.41 12.77
CA PRO A 344 -9.76 70.81 13.94
C PRO A 344 -9.31 71.90 14.97
N ILE A 345 -9.09 71.60 16.27
CA ILE A 345 -8.16 72.37 17.13
C ILE A 345 -7.46 71.47 18.17
N TYR A 346 -6.12 71.46 18.06
CA TYR A 346 -5.05 71.31 19.04
C TYR A 346 -5.23 70.56 20.37
N GLY A 347 -4.31 69.61 20.59
CA GLY A 347 -3.95 69.03 21.88
C GLY A 347 -2.73 68.13 21.75
N ASP A 348 -1.55 68.75 21.80
CA ASP A 348 -0.21 68.16 21.81
C ASP A 348 0.03 67.05 22.85
N ASN A 349 1.11 66.29 22.60
CA ASN A 349 1.90 65.44 23.52
C ASN A 349 1.48 63.94 23.56
N VAL A 350 2.33 62.90 23.37
CA VAL A 350 3.79 62.75 23.38
C VAL A 350 4.24 61.54 22.52
N ASP A 351 5.39 61.75 21.86
CA ASP A 351 6.49 60.90 21.38
C ASP A 351 6.54 59.36 21.62
N SER A 352 7.14 58.68 20.62
CA SER A 352 7.46 57.24 20.55
C SER A 352 8.92 56.97 20.99
N PRO A 353 9.31 55.72 21.33
CA PRO A 353 10.50 55.46 22.17
C PRO A 353 11.81 55.43 21.36
N PRO A 354 12.96 55.77 21.96
CA PRO A 354 14.25 55.58 21.30
C PRO A 354 14.85 54.20 21.58
N SER A 355 15.32 53.56 20.52
CA SER A 355 16.25 52.43 20.53
C SER A 355 17.62 52.86 21.07
N ARG A 356 18.21 52.09 21.99
CA ARG A 356 19.62 52.26 22.39
C ARG A 356 20.36 50.94 22.38
N ASP A 357 21.23 50.81 21.40
CA ASP A 357 22.42 49.96 21.45
C ASP A 357 23.63 50.78 21.90
N ARG A 358 24.56 50.08 22.56
CA ARG A 358 25.98 50.37 22.89
C ARG A 358 26.34 51.13 24.19
N ILE A 359 26.73 50.31 25.19
CA ILE A 359 28.12 50.03 25.65
C ILE A 359 29.02 51.21 26.13
N MET A 360 29.47 51.07 27.39
CA MET A 360 30.72 51.53 28.06
C MET A 360 30.97 53.04 28.19
N THR A 361 31.54 53.61 29.26
CA THR A 361 32.50 53.12 30.27
C THR A 361 32.59 54.14 31.42
N HIS A 362 33.12 53.67 32.57
CA HIS A 362 33.64 54.36 33.75
C HIS A 362 32.67 54.96 34.78
#